data_AF-A0A6V7PFZ0-F1
#
_entry.id   AF-A0A6V7PFZ0-F1
#
_cell.length_a   1.000
_cell.length_b   1.000
_cell.length_c   1.000
_cell.angle_alpha   90.00
_cell.angle_beta   90.00
_cell.angle_gamma   90.00
#
_symmetry.space_group_name_H-M   'P 1'
#
loop_
_entity.id
_entity.type
_entity.pdbx_description
1 polymer ?
#
loop_
_entity_poly.entity_id
_entity_poly.type
_entity_poly.pdbx_seq_one_letter_code
_entity_poly.pdbx_strand_id
1 'polypeptide(L)'
;MTPQQESAQEKWERSNRLSLILRKSRVLKSIRGSIPECDKAKDYLKAIEEQFVIFDKALANTLMKRLSGIKYNRAKGVREHIMEMRNIAAQLKALNVEISDTFFVTHRDPAEARPAHTRPAICLQHIRRLQQSDK
;
A
#
# COMPACT_ATOMS: atom_id res chain seq x y z
N MET A 1 -52.36 -8.18 -5.95
CA MET A 1 -51.67 -8.04 -4.66
C MET A 1 -52.74 -8.27 -3.59
N THR A 2 -52.54 -9.15 -2.62
CA THR A 2 -53.52 -9.31 -1.53
C THR A 2 -53.32 -8.23 -0.47
N PRO A 3 -54.37 -7.80 0.27
CA PRO A 3 -54.23 -6.79 1.33
C PRO A 3 -53.17 -7.14 2.39
N GLN A 4 -52.97 -8.44 2.64
CA GLN A 4 -51.94 -8.94 3.55
C GLN A 4 -50.52 -8.72 3.01
N GLN A 5 -50.29 -8.90 1.70
CA GLN A 5 -48.99 -8.63 1.07
C GLN A 5 -48.63 -7.14 1.08
N GLU A 6 -49.60 -6.26 0.85
CA GLU A 6 -49.40 -4.81 0.90
C GLU A 6 -48.96 -4.35 2.30
N SER A 7 -49.65 -4.83 3.34
CA SER A 7 -49.28 -4.51 4.73
C SER A 7 -47.90 -5.03 5.14
N ALA A 8 -47.49 -6.19 4.60
CA ALA A 8 -46.18 -6.78 4.87
C ALA A 8 -45.06 -5.98 4.18
N GLN A 9 -45.31 -5.53 2.95
CA GLN A 9 -44.38 -4.70 2.20
C GLN A 9 -44.18 -3.33 2.87
N GLU A 10 -45.25 -2.67 3.30
CA GLU A 10 -45.15 -1.38 4.01
C GLU A 10 -44.31 -1.49 5.29
N LYS A 11 -44.54 -2.54 6.09
CA LYS A 11 -43.74 -2.82 7.30
C LYS A 11 -42.27 -3.06 6.98
N TRP A 12 -41.98 -3.77 5.89
CA TRP A 12 -40.61 -4.00 5.42
C TRP A 12 -39.92 -2.70 4.99
N GLU A 13 -40.61 -1.86 4.21
CA GLU A 13 -40.09 -0.56 3.76
C GLU A 13 -39.80 0.37 4.94
N ARG A 14 -40.70 0.43 5.92
CA ARG A 14 -40.49 1.20 7.17
C ARG A 14 -39.26 0.72 7.93
N SER A 15 -39.10 -0.60 8.05
CA SER A 15 -37.94 -1.20 8.73
C SER A 15 -36.63 -0.92 7.99
N ASN A 16 -36.64 -1.01 6.66
CA ASN A 16 -35.49 -0.68 5.81
C ASN A 16 -35.07 0.80 5.96
N ARG A 17 -36.04 1.73 5.98
CA ARG A 17 -35.77 3.16 6.19
C ARG A 17 -35.15 3.43 7.57
N LEU A 18 -35.66 2.80 8.62
CA LEU A 18 -35.10 2.91 9.97
C LEU A 18 -33.67 2.35 10.05
N SER A 19 -33.44 1.18 9.44
CA SER A 19 -32.10 0.57 9.36
C SER A 19 -31.10 1.49 8.66
N LEU A 20 -31.51 2.11 7.55
CA LEU A 20 -30.68 3.06 6.80
C LEU A 20 -30.30 4.28 7.66
N ILE A 21 -31.25 4.88 8.37
CA ILE A 21 -31.00 6.03 9.26
C ILE A 21 -30.02 5.65 10.36
N LEU A 22 -30.23 4.49 11.01
CA LEU A 22 -29.35 3.99 12.07
C LEU A 22 -27.94 3.71 11.56
N ARG A 23 -27.79 3.20 10.33
CA ARG A 23 -26.47 3.00 9.73
C ARG A 23 -25.79 4.32 9.44
N LYS A 24 -26.49 5.25 8.77
CA LYS A 24 -25.98 6.60 8.45
C LYS A 24 -25.54 7.39 9.68
N SER A 25 -26.16 7.16 10.85
CA SER A 25 -25.78 7.83 12.09
C SER A 25 -24.53 7.25 12.77
N ARG A 26 -24.23 5.97 12.54
CA ARG A 26 -23.05 5.28 13.11
C ARG A 26 -21.80 5.41 12.26
N VAL A 27 -21.93 5.73 10.97
CA VAL A 27 -20.77 5.97 10.09
C VAL A 27 -20.14 7.32 10.42
N LEU A 28 -18.82 7.34 10.59
CA LEU A 28 -18.05 8.56 10.85
C LEU A 28 -18.24 9.59 9.73
N LYS A 29 -18.30 10.87 10.10
CA LYS A 29 -18.53 11.97 9.15
C LYS A 29 -17.51 12.02 8.01
N SER A 30 -16.23 11.68 8.30
CA SER A 30 -15.16 11.65 7.31
C SER A 30 -15.38 10.62 6.20
N ILE A 31 -15.99 9.47 6.53
CA ILE A 31 -16.31 8.40 5.58
C ILE A 31 -17.65 8.71 4.91
N ARG A 32 -18.62 9.24 5.67
CA ARG A 32 -19.98 9.52 5.20
C ARG A 32 -20.02 10.41 3.97
N GLY A 33 -19.15 11.42 3.87
CA GLY A 33 -19.08 12.30 2.70
C GLY A 33 -18.63 11.62 1.40
N SER A 34 -17.99 10.45 1.50
CA SER A 34 -17.49 9.67 0.35
C SER A 34 -18.48 8.58 -0.09
N ILE A 35 -19.57 8.37 0.66
CA ILE A 35 -20.58 7.34 0.36
C ILE A 35 -21.73 8.01 -0.42
N PRO A 36 -22.13 7.49 -1.60
CA PRO A 36 -23.26 8.02 -2.33
C PRO A 36 -24.57 7.86 -1.55
N GLU A 37 -25.54 8.74 -1.84
CA GLU A 37 -26.88 8.58 -1.30
C GLU A 37 -27.54 7.29 -1.82
N CYS A 38 -28.20 6.57 -0.91
CA CYS A 38 -28.81 5.28 -1.18
C CYS A 38 -30.20 5.23 -0.52
N ASP A 39 -31.17 4.63 -1.21
CA ASP A 39 -32.54 4.49 -0.72
C ASP A 39 -32.76 3.25 0.14
N LYS A 40 -31.93 2.21 -0.08
CA LYS A 40 -32.01 0.93 0.64
C LYS A 40 -30.83 0.75 1.57
N ALA A 41 -31.09 0.17 2.74
CA ALA A 41 -30.06 -0.11 3.73
C ALA A 41 -28.99 -1.09 3.20
N LYS A 42 -29.41 -2.04 2.35
CA LYS A 42 -28.51 -3.01 1.69
C LYS A 42 -27.53 -2.33 0.73
N ASP A 43 -28.02 -1.38 -0.08
CA ASP A 43 -27.19 -0.69 -1.06
C ASP A 43 -26.21 0.25 -0.35
N TYR A 44 -26.66 0.93 0.71
CA TYR A 44 -25.79 1.75 1.56
C TYR A 44 -24.67 0.95 2.21
N LEU A 45 -24.96 -0.27 2.65
CA LEU A 45 -23.96 -1.21 3.16
C LEU A 45 -22.90 -1.56 2.14
N LYS A 46 -23.34 -1.91 0.93
CA LYS A 46 -22.43 -2.25 -0.18
C LYS A 46 -21.54 -1.06 -0.53
N ALA A 47 -22.11 0.14 -0.57
CA ALA A 47 -21.36 1.36 -0.83
C ALA A 47 -20.30 1.64 0.25
N ILE A 48 -20.58 1.37 1.53
CA ILE A 48 -19.58 1.44 2.60
C ILE A 48 -18.41 0.48 2.32
N GLU A 49 -18.72 -0.78 2.04
CA GLU A 49 -17.71 -1.82 1.76
C GLU A 49 -16.81 -1.43 0.57
N GLU A 50 -17.40 -0.94 -0.52
CA GLU A 50 -16.67 -0.44 -1.69
C GLU A 50 -15.74 0.73 -1.34
N GLN A 51 -16.17 1.66 -0.47
CA GLN A 51 -15.33 2.76 -0.01
C GLN A 51 -14.13 2.28 0.80
N PHE A 52 -14.30 1.26 1.65
CA PHE A 52 -13.17 0.67 2.38
C PHE A 52 -12.15 0.04 1.43
N VAL A 53 -12.60 -0.66 0.39
CA VAL A 53 -11.69 -1.21 -0.64
C VAL A 53 -10.89 -0.10 -1.34
N ILE A 54 -11.52 1.04 -1.65
CA ILE A 54 -10.82 2.19 -2.25
C ILE A 54 -9.81 2.79 -1.27
N PHE A 55 -10.20 2.95 0.00
CA PHE A 55 -9.34 3.48 1.05
C PHE A 55 -8.12 2.60 1.27
N ASP A 56 -8.30 1.28 1.38
CA ASP A 56 -7.21 0.32 1.58
C ASP A 56 -6.23 0.35 0.42
N LYS A 57 -6.72 0.43 -0.83
CA LYS A 57 -5.88 0.61 -2.02
C LYS A 57 -5.10 1.92 -1.98
N ALA A 58 -5.74 3.02 -1.60
CA ALA A 58 -5.08 4.32 -1.50
C ALA A 58 -4.01 4.34 -0.39
N LEU A 59 -4.30 3.70 0.75
CA LEU A 59 -3.37 3.53 1.85
C LEU A 59 -2.18 2.66 1.43
N ALA A 60 -2.42 1.52 0.78
CA ALA A 60 -1.38 0.66 0.25
C ALA A 60 -0.46 1.42 -0.73
N ASN A 61 -1.03 2.19 -1.66
CA ASN A 61 -0.26 3.04 -2.58
C ASN A 61 0.59 4.08 -1.83
N THR A 62 0.04 4.69 -0.78
CA THR A 62 0.75 5.68 0.05
C THR A 62 1.92 5.04 0.81
N LEU A 63 1.67 3.87 1.41
CA LEU A 63 2.69 3.09 2.11
C LEU A 63 3.79 2.61 1.16
N MET A 64 3.43 2.16 -0.05
CA MET A 64 4.41 1.73 -1.06
C MET A 64 5.28 2.90 -1.52
N LYS A 65 4.68 4.07 -1.79
CA LYS A 65 5.43 5.30 -2.09
C LYS A 65 6.39 5.66 -0.97
N ARG A 66 5.92 5.64 0.28
CA ARG A 66 6.76 5.90 1.45
C ARG A 66 7.91 4.89 1.55
N LEU A 67 7.62 3.60 1.37
CA LEU A 67 8.63 2.55 1.43
C LEU A 67 9.71 2.74 0.36
N SER A 68 9.32 3.00 -0.89
CA SER A 68 10.25 3.25 -2.00
C SER A 68 11.04 4.56 -1.86
N GLY A 69 10.51 5.53 -1.11
CA GLY A 69 11.16 6.81 -0.84
C GLY A 69 12.07 6.81 0.38
N ILE A 70 12.01 5.78 1.23
CA ILE A 70 12.87 5.70 2.41
C ILE A 70 14.31 5.48 1.98
N LYS A 71 15.16 6.45 2.32
CA LYS A 71 16.62 6.38 2.17
C LYS A 71 17.28 6.21 3.52
N TYR A 72 18.42 5.53 3.54
CA TYR A 72 19.22 5.47 4.75
C TYR A 72 19.73 6.86 5.11
N ASN A 73 19.38 7.33 6.30
CA ASN A 73 19.86 8.58 6.84
C ASN A 73 20.90 8.24 7.90
N ARG A 74 22.19 8.57 7.71
CA ARG A 74 23.26 8.29 8.68
C ARG A 74 23.01 8.86 10.08
N ALA A 75 22.19 9.91 10.22
CA ALA A 75 21.80 10.46 11.52
C ALA A 75 20.77 9.58 12.24
N LYS A 76 19.93 8.84 11.50
CA LYS A 76 19.07 7.79 12.04
C LYS A 76 19.87 6.49 12.05
N GLY A 77 20.06 5.87 13.19
CA GLY A 77 20.83 4.63 13.27
C GLY A 77 20.29 3.54 12.33
N VAL A 78 21.14 2.57 11.99
CA VAL A 78 20.79 1.44 11.11
C VAL A 78 19.56 0.69 11.66
N ARG A 79 19.47 0.55 12.98
CA ARG A 79 18.35 -0.11 13.66
C ARG A 79 17.04 0.62 13.42
N GLU A 80 17.01 1.94 13.56
CA GLU A 80 15.82 2.76 13.32
C GLU A 80 15.37 2.67 11.86
N HIS A 81 16.32 2.70 10.93
CA HIS A 81 16.04 2.55 9.50
C HIS A 81 15.38 1.19 9.17
N ILE A 82 15.95 0.09 9.69
CA ILE A 82 15.40 -1.26 9.51
C ILE A 82 13.99 -1.37 10.13
N MET A 83 13.79 -0.82 11.34
CA MET A 83 12.48 -0.84 11.99
C MET A 83 11.42 -0.06 11.19
N GLU A 84 11.79 1.10 10.62
CA GLU A 84 10.86 1.88 9.79
C GLU A 84 10.43 1.10 8.54
N MET A 85 11.38 0.49 7.83
CA MET A 85 11.08 -0.34 6.64
C MET A 85 10.22 -1.55 6.99
N ARG A 86 10.57 -2.28 8.06
CA ARG A 86 9.82 -3.46 8.53
C ARG A 86 8.40 -3.11 8.96
N ASN A 87 8.22 -1.98 9.65
CA ASN A 87 6.91 -1.53 10.08
C ASN A 87 5.98 -1.25 8.89
N ILE A 88 6.48 -0.58 7.85
CA ILE A 88 5.69 -0.32 6.64
C ILE A 88 5.39 -1.62 5.89
N ALA A 89 6.35 -2.54 5.79
CA ALA A 89 6.14 -3.85 5.19
C ALA A 89 5.06 -4.66 5.92
N ALA A 90 5.04 -4.61 7.26
CA ALA A 90 4.01 -5.26 8.06
C ALA A 90 2.61 -4.65 7.82
N GLN A 91 2.52 -3.31 7.70
CA GLN A 91 1.26 -2.64 7.35
C GLN A 91 0.78 -3.02 5.96
N LEU A 92 1.68 -3.11 4.97
CA LEU A 92 1.34 -3.55 3.62
C LEU A 92 0.86 -5.00 3.59
N LYS A 93 1.50 -5.88 4.37
CA LYS A 93 1.04 -7.26 4.54
C LYS A 93 -0.37 -7.34 5.16
N ALA A 94 -0.69 -6.48 6.11
CA ALA A 94 -2.05 -6.40 6.67
C ALA A 94 -3.11 -5.96 5.63
N LEU A 95 -2.69 -5.25 4.59
CA LEU A 95 -3.51 -4.88 3.42
C LEU A 95 -3.42 -5.92 2.28
N ASN A 96 -2.91 -7.13 2.57
CA ASN A 96 -2.73 -8.21 1.60
C ASN A 96 -1.80 -7.87 0.43
N VAL A 97 -0.85 -6.94 0.65
CA VAL A 97 0.23 -6.62 -0.29
C VAL A 97 1.51 -7.28 0.21
N GLU A 98 1.95 -8.32 -0.50
CA GLU A 98 3.21 -9.00 -0.20
C GLU A 98 4.40 -8.23 -0.78
N ILE A 99 5.42 -8.05 0.05
CA ILE A 99 6.69 -7.45 -0.36
C ILE A 99 7.77 -8.51 -0.27
N SER A 100 8.46 -8.71 -1.39
CA SER A 100 9.57 -9.66 -1.47
C SER A 100 10.81 -9.11 -0.76
N ASP A 101 11.56 -10.00 -0.12
CA ASP A 101 12.83 -9.62 0.53
C ASP A 101 13.82 -8.98 -0.44
N THR A 102 13.75 -9.36 -1.73
CA THR A 102 14.54 -8.76 -2.81
C THR A 102 14.33 -7.26 -2.94
N PHE A 103 13.13 -6.74 -2.63
CA PHE A 103 12.85 -5.30 -2.68
C PHE A 103 13.76 -4.50 -1.74
N PHE A 104 14.06 -5.06 -0.57
CA PHE A 104 14.96 -4.43 0.42
C PHE A 104 16.43 -4.51 0.02
N VAL A 105 16.81 -5.52 -0.78
CA VAL A 105 18.18 -5.70 -1.26
C VAL A 105 18.48 -4.79 -2.47
N THR A 106 17.46 -4.45 -3.28
CA THR A 106 17.60 -3.67 -4.52
C THR A 106 17.50 -2.15 -4.36
N HIS A 107 17.04 -1.63 -3.22
CA HIS A 107 17.12 -0.20 -2.90
C HIS A 107 18.55 0.21 -2.50
N ARG A 108 19.52 -0.15 -3.35
CA ARG A 108 20.86 0.41 -3.33
C ARG A 108 20.78 1.79 -3.98
N ASP A 109 21.40 2.81 -3.38
CA ASP A 109 21.48 4.15 -3.97
C ASP A 109 21.88 4.06 -5.45
N PRO A 110 21.21 4.76 -6.38
CA PRO A 110 21.68 4.87 -7.77
C PRO A 110 23.09 5.49 -7.84
N ALA A 111 23.48 6.24 -6.81
CA ALA A 111 24.83 6.78 -6.64
C ALA A 111 25.88 5.72 -6.26
N GLU A 112 25.45 4.53 -5.83
CA GLU A 112 26.33 3.40 -5.52
C GLU A 112 26.25 2.27 -6.58
N ALA A 113 25.48 2.48 -7.65
CA ALA A 113 25.60 1.69 -8.88
C ALA A 113 26.95 2.02 -9.54
N ARG A 114 27.99 1.36 -9.04
CA ARG A 114 29.34 1.40 -9.61
C ARG A 114 29.20 1.03 -11.09
N PRO A 115 29.57 1.90 -12.05
CA PRO A 115 29.46 1.56 -13.46
C PRO A 115 30.32 0.32 -13.70
N ALA A 116 29.75 -0.67 -14.40
CA ALA A 116 30.44 -1.90 -14.79
C ALA A 116 31.51 -1.65 -15.87
N HIS A 117 32.23 -0.52 -15.85
CA HIS A 117 33.27 -0.18 -16.81
C HIS A 117 34.36 0.70 -16.19
N THR A 118 35.08 0.21 -15.17
CA THR A 118 36.50 0.59 -15.00
C THR A 118 37.24 -0.52 -14.25
N ARG A 119 37.60 -1.61 -14.93
CA ARG A 119 38.89 -2.24 -14.60
C ARG A 119 39.92 -1.15 -14.88
N PRO A 120 40.80 -0.77 -13.94
CA PRO A 120 41.87 0.17 -14.27
C PRO A 120 42.68 -0.47 -15.41
N ALA A 121 42.66 0.13 -16.60
CA ALA A 121 43.52 -0.26 -17.71
C ALA A 121 45.01 -0.32 -17.29
N ILE A 122 45.34 0.38 -16.19
CA ILE A 122 46.65 0.42 -15.52
C ILE A 122 47.07 -0.95 -14.96
N CYS A 123 46.14 -1.77 -14.41
CA CYS A 123 46.49 -3.08 -13.86
C CYS A 123 46.85 -4.10 -14.97
N LEU A 124 46.18 -4.05 -16.12
CA LEU A 124 46.50 -4.93 -17.24
C LEU A 124 47.78 -4.50 -17.98
N GLN A 125 48.10 -3.20 -18.04
CA GLN A 125 49.38 -2.73 -18.59
C GLN A 125 50.59 -3.12 -17.73
N HIS A 126 50.45 -3.19 -16.40
CA HIS A 126 51.52 -3.69 -15.53
C HIS A 126 51.73 -5.20 -15.66
N ILE A 127 50.65 -5.99 -15.74
CA ILE A 127 50.75 -7.45 -15.91
C ILE A 127 51.35 -7.81 -17.28
N ARG A 128 51.03 -7.07 -18.35
CA ARG A 128 51.63 -7.29 -19.68
C ARG A 128 53.12 -6.93 -19.74
N ARG A 129 53.56 -5.93 -18.96
CA ARG A 129 54.99 -5.58 -18.84
C ARG A 129 55.77 -6.64 -18.07
N LEU A 130 55.19 -7.22 -17.02
CA LEU A 130 55.83 -8.28 -16.24
C LEU A 130 56.01 -9.58 -17.04
N GLN A 131 55.09 -9.93 -17.94
CA GLN A 131 55.24 -11.12 -18.80
C GLN A 131 56.17 -10.94 -20.02
N GLN A 132 56.63 -9.72 -20.30
CA GLN A 132 57.59 -9.44 -21.39
C GLN A 132 59.02 -9.26 -20.90
N SER A 133 59.26 -9.29 -19.58
CA SER A 133 60.59 -9.17 -18.98
C SER A 133 61.21 -10.51 -18.56
N ASP A 134 60.49 -11.62 -18.74
CA ASP A 134 61.00 -13.00 -18.56
C ASP A 134 61.22 -13.70 -19.92
N LYS A 135 61.80 -13.00 -20.89
CA LYS A 135 62.34 -13.59 -22.13
C LYS A 135 63.61 -12.90 -22.58
#